data_AF-A9FJF3-F1
#
_entry.id   AF-A9FJF3-F1
#
_cell.length_a   1.000
_cell.length_b   1.000
_cell.length_c   1.000
_cell.angle_alpha   90.00
_cell.angle_beta   90.00
_cell.angle_gamma   90.00
#
_symmetry.space_group_name_H-M   'P 1'
#
loop_
_entity.id
_entity.type
_entity.pdbx_description
1 polymer ?
#
loop_
_entity_poly.entity_id
_entity_poly.type
_entity_poly.pdbx_seq_one_letter_code
_entity_poly.pdbx_strand_id
1 'polypeptide(L)'
;MPDCVHELAVAWLIHTLRAWLIPRGGFVFGSEVKYALKPRRGRKSDVSAFLPTSRRPPARGAVGIPPDLMVEIVSPSPRDSRRDRVEKLEEYAAFGVRWYWLLDPQLRTLEIHELARGGLYQRRLTAPGGVLREVPGCEGLTLDLDALFRELDRLDATEPQEPPQGSADDEA
;
A
#
# COMPACT_ATOMS: atom_id res chain seq x y z
N MET A 1 -12.74 -1.29 -7.76
CA MET A 1 -12.27 0.11 -7.88
C MET A 1 -11.78 0.53 -6.52
N PRO A 2 -10.71 1.32 -6.42
CA PRO A 2 -10.33 1.92 -5.15
C PRO A 2 -11.45 2.84 -4.67
N ASP A 3 -11.74 2.77 -3.37
CA ASP A 3 -12.68 3.65 -2.67
C ASP A 3 -11.91 4.73 -1.88
N CYS A 4 -12.62 5.59 -1.17
CA CYS A 4 -12.00 6.65 -0.40
C CYS A 4 -11.10 6.13 0.73
N VAL A 5 -11.42 4.96 1.33
CA VAL A 5 -10.59 4.32 2.36
C VAL A 5 -9.25 3.90 1.77
N HIS A 6 -9.27 3.27 0.60
CA HIS A 6 -8.07 2.90 -0.15
C HIS A 6 -7.20 4.12 -0.48
N GLU A 7 -7.79 5.15 -1.11
CA GLU A 7 -7.03 6.32 -1.53
C GLU A 7 -6.48 7.14 -0.34
N LEU A 8 -7.20 7.16 0.78
CA LEU A 8 -6.71 7.79 2.02
C LEU A 8 -5.50 7.04 2.59
N ALA A 9 -5.52 5.71 2.60
CA ALA A 9 -4.38 4.89 3.00
C ALA A 9 -3.17 5.09 2.07
N VAL A 10 -3.39 5.15 0.76
CA VAL A 10 -2.35 5.47 -0.24
C VAL A 10 -1.75 6.85 0.02
N ALA A 11 -2.59 7.88 0.20
CA ALA A 11 -2.15 9.24 0.45
C ALA A 11 -1.32 9.34 1.73
N TRP A 12 -1.75 8.69 2.81
CA TRP A 12 -1.04 8.65 4.08
C TRP A 12 0.33 7.97 3.95
N LEU A 13 0.39 6.82 3.27
CA LEU A 13 1.65 6.10 3.01
C LEU A 13 2.61 6.95 2.17
N ILE A 14 2.12 7.58 1.10
CA ILE A 14 2.94 8.47 0.26
C ILE A 14 3.47 9.63 1.09
N HIS A 15 2.63 10.29 1.90
CA HIS A 15 3.06 11.39 2.75
C HIS A 15 4.19 10.95 3.70
N THR A 16 3.96 9.86 4.43
CA THR A 16 4.89 9.33 5.44
C THR A 16 6.22 8.90 4.82
N LEU A 17 6.18 8.12 3.74
CA LEU A 17 7.38 7.65 3.04
C LEU A 17 8.14 8.80 2.38
N ARG A 18 7.45 9.80 1.83
CA ARG A 18 8.11 10.98 1.24
C ARG A 18 8.80 11.84 2.28
N ALA A 19 8.16 12.08 3.43
CA ALA A 19 8.77 12.82 4.54
C ALA A 19 10.08 12.15 5.00
N TRP A 20 10.13 10.82 4.98
CA TRP A 20 11.35 10.06 5.29
C TRP A 20 12.36 10.03 4.12
N LEU A 21 11.94 9.79 2.88
CA LEU A 21 12.88 9.54 1.75
C LEU A 21 13.39 10.78 1.04
N ILE A 22 12.61 11.85 0.92
CA ILE A 22 13.03 13.07 0.23
C ILE A 22 14.34 13.64 0.81
N PRO A 23 14.49 13.85 2.14
CA PRO A 23 15.74 14.38 2.68
C PRO A 23 16.93 13.43 2.51
N ARG A 24 16.67 12.16 2.21
CA ARG A 24 17.69 11.14 1.96
C ARG A 24 18.02 10.98 0.48
N GLY A 25 17.28 11.61 -0.43
CA GLY A 25 17.46 11.50 -1.88
C GLY A 25 16.78 10.30 -2.53
N GLY A 26 15.80 9.69 -1.87
CA GLY A 26 14.98 8.60 -2.42
C GLY A 26 13.76 9.11 -3.21
N PHE A 27 13.06 8.18 -3.85
CA PHE A 27 11.86 8.47 -4.63
C PHE A 27 10.67 7.64 -4.15
N VAL A 28 9.48 8.24 -4.15
CA VAL A 28 8.21 7.57 -3.84
C VAL A 28 7.21 7.89 -4.94
N PHE A 29 6.52 6.87 -5.42
CA PHE A 29 5.52 6.95 -6.49
C PHE A 29 4.21 6.31 -6.06
N GLY A 30 3.10 6.86 -6.56
CA GLY A 30 1.76 6.29 -6.37
C GLY A 30 1.35 5.30 -7.46
N SER A 31 0.05 5.02 -7.51
CA SER A 31 -0.59 3.92 -8.25
C SER A 31 -0.45 3.94 -9.78
N GLU A 32 -0.01 5.05 -10.37
CA GLU A 32 0.01 5.19 -11.84
C GLU A 32 1.32 4.72 -12.50
N VAL A 33 2.37 4.41 -11.73
CA VAL A 33 3.62 3.92 -12.30
C VAL A 33 3.48 2.48 -12.79
N LYS A 34 3.80 2.25 -14.07
CA LYS A 34 3.77 0.92 -14.69
C LYS A 34 5.13 0.25 -14.63
N TYR A 35 5.21 -0.87 -13.93
CA TYR A 35 6.38 -1.75 -13.84
C TYR A 35 6.30 -2.89 -14.85
N ALA A 36 7.34 -3.11 -15.64
CA ALA A 36 7.38 -4.13 -16.69
C ALA A 36 7.86 -5.50 -16.15
N LEU A 37 7.01 -6.18 -15.36
CA LEU A 37 7.35 -7.43 -14.68
C LEU A 37 7.59 -8.62 -15.64
N LYS A 38 6.86 -8.67 -16.76
CA LYS A 38 6.97 -9.72 -17.78
C LYS A 38 6.93 -9.11 -19.18
N PRO A 39 7.47 -9.79 -20.22
CA PRO A 39 7.32 -9.34 -21.60
C PRO A 39 5.84 -9.06 -21.91
N ARG A 40 5.52 -7.82 -22.31
CA ARG A 40 4.18 -7.33 -22.66
C ARG A 40 3.16 -7.22 -21.51
N ARG A 41 3.51 -7.57 -20.27
CA ARG A 41 2.63 -7.45 -19.10
C ARG A 41 3.30 -6.61 -18.02
N GLY A 42 2.71 -5.44 -17.77
CA GLY A 42 3.13 -4.57 -16.68
C GLY A 42 2.13 -4.59 -15.53
N ARG A 43 2.59 -4.19 -14.35
CA ARG A 43 1.78 -4.08 -13.14
C ARG A 43 1.93 -2.69 -12.53
N LYS A 44 0.91 -2.27 -11.81
CA LYS A 44 0.86 -1.05 -11.00
C LYS A 44 0.70 -1.50 -9.55
N SER A 45 1.51 -0.92 -8.67
CA SER A 45 1.39 -1.07 -7.22
C SER A 45 0.84 0.22 -6.65
N ASP A 46 0.13 0.18 -5.53
CA ASP A 46 -0.47 1.39 -4.97
C ASP A 46 0.57 2.41 -4.50
N VAL A 47 1.65 1.93 -3.88
CA VAL A 47 2.82 2.75 -3.53
C VAL A 47 4.09 1.99 -3.84
N SER A 48 5.11 2.70 -4.30
CA SER A 48 6.43 2.15 -4.56
C SER A 48 7.52 3.14 -4.19
N ALA A 49 8.69 2.65 -3.79
CA ALA A 49 9.82 3.50 -3.44
C ALA A 49 11.17 2.95 -3.90
N PHE A 50 12.05 3.88 -4.25
CA PHE A 50 13.46 3.63 -4.52
C PHE A 50 14.30 4.31 -3.44
N LEU A 51 15.16 3.54 -2.78
CA LEU A 51 16.07 4.00 -1.76
C LEU A 51 17.22 4.82 -2.40
N PRO A 52 17.85 5.73 -1.64
CA PRO A 52 18.85 6.66 -2.19
C PRO A 52 20.05 6.00 -2.89
N THR A 53 20.48 4.84 -2.39
CA THR A 53 21.65 4.11 -2.90
C THR A 53 21.31 3.11 -4.01
N SER A 54 20.03 2.97 -4.34
CA SER A 54 19.55 2.01 -5.33
C SER A 54 19.52 2.60 -6.73
N ARG A 55 19.33 1.73 -7.74
CA ARG A 55 19.22 2.18 -9.14
C ARG A 55 18.01 3.10 -9.30
N ARG A 56 18.21 4.26 -9.93
CA ARG A 56 17.14 5.21 -10.23
C ARG A 56 16.24 4.67 -11.34
N PRO A 57 14.91 4.85 -11.26
CA PRO A 57 14.01 4.52 -12.36
C PRO A 57 14.19 5.51 -13.53
N PRO A 58 13.80 5.12 -14.75
CA PRO A 58 13.73 6.06 -15.86
C PRO A 58 12.69 7.16 -15.59
N ALA A 59 12.94 8.38 -16.06
CA ALA A 59 12.02 9.50 -15.86
C ALA A 59 10.69 9.37 -16.64
N ARG A 60 10.66 8.54 -17.68
CA ARG A 60 9.50 8.34 -18.57
C ARG A 60 9.41 6.89 -19.02
N GLY A 61 8.19 6.45 -19.31
CA GLY A 61 7.91 5.09 -19.81
C GLY A 61 7.77 4.06 -18.70
N ALA A 62 7.69 2.79 -19.09
CA ALA A 62 7.56 1.69 -18.14
C ALA A 62 8.89 1.46 -17.40
N VAL A 63 8.80 1.15 -16.11
CA VAL A 63 9.95 0.89 -15.25
C VAL A 63 10.32 -0.59 -15.32
N GLY A 64 11.49 -0.89 -15.89
CA GLY A 64 12.00 -2.26 -16.05
C GLY A 64 12.90 -2.76 -14.91
N ILE A 65 13.06 -1.98 -13.85
CA ILE A 65 13.84 -2.34 -12.66
C ILE A 65 12.92 -2.43 -11.42
N PRO A 66 13.18 -3.33 -10.47
CA PRO A 66 12.40 -3.40 -9.25
C PRO A 66 12.64 -2.18 -8.35
N PRO A 67 11.59 -1.58 -7.78
CA PRO A 67 11.70 -0.76 -6.59
C PRO A 67 12.27 -1.56 -5.42
N ASP A 68 12.84 -0.85 -4.45
CA ASP A 68 13.26 -1.46 -3.19
C ASP A 68 12.05 -1.86 -2.34
N LEU A 69 10.97 -1.06 -2.41
CA LEU A 69 9.72 -1.24 -1.68
C LEU A 69 8.53 -1.16 -2.64
N MET A 70 7.61 -2.12 -2.54
CA MET A 70 6.24 -2.01 -3.05
C MET A 70 5.25 -2.23 -1.90
N VAL A 71 4.21 -1.41 -1.86
CA VAL A 71 3.11 -1.52 -0.92
C VAL A 71 1.82 -1.71 -1.71
N GLU A 72 1.00 -2.63 -1.24
CA GLU A 72 -0.36 -2.85 -1.72
C GLU A 72 -1.34 -2.67 -0.56
N ILE A 73 -2.44 -1.99 -0.83
CA ILE A 73 -3.54 -1.84 0.10
C ILE A 73 -4.54 -2.95 -0.25
N VAL A 74 -4.80 -3.84 0.70
CA VAL A 74 -5.73 -4.95 0.51
C VAL A 74 -7.11 -4.38 0.27
N SER A 75 -7.67 -4.71 -0.89
CA SER A 75 -8.99 -4.26 -1.26
C SER A 75 -10.09 -5.03 -0.50
N PRO A 76 -11.30 -4.44 -0.33
CA PRO A 76 -12.41 -5.02 0.44
C PRO A 76 -12.93 -6.38 -0.05
N SER A 77 -12.69 -6.69 -1.32
CA SER A 77 -13.29 -7.83 -2.01
C SER A 77 -12.54 -9.13 -1.69
N PRO A 78 -13.22 -10.21 -1.25
CA PRO A 78 -12.57 -11.49 -0.95
C PRO A 78 -11.79 -12.08 -2.14
N ARG A 79 -12.27 -11.82 -3.37
CA ARG A 79 -11.63 -12.28 -4.61
C ARG A 79 -10.29 -11.58 -4.83
N ASP A 80 -10.21 -10.31 -4.48
CA ASP A 80 -9.03 -9.47 -4.66
C ASP A 80 -8.03 -9.70 -3.52
N SER A 81 -8.50 -9.94 -2.29
CA SER A 81 -7.65 -10.31 -1.14
C SER A 81 -6.82 -11.59 -1.38
N ARG A 82 -7.41 -12.65 -1.97
CA ARG A 82 -6.66 -13.86 -2.36
C ARG A 82 -5.60 -13.55 -3.42
N ARG A 83 -5.91 -12.63 -4.33
CA ARG A 83 -5.02 -12.24 -5.43
C ARG A 83 -3.82 -11.43 -4.92
N ASP A 84 -4.06 -10.55 -3.96
CA ASP A 84 -3.06 -9.69 -3.34
C ASP A 84 -2.09 -10.48 -2.46
N ARG A 85 -2.61 -11.51 -1.78
CA ARG A 85 -1.83 -12.35 -0.85
C ARG A 85 -1.09 -13.50 -1.51
N VAL A 86 -1.45 -13.89 -2.75
CA VAL A 86 -0.84 -15.05 -3.44
C VAL A 86 -0.22 -14.66 -4.79
N GLU A 87 -1.01 -14.17 -5.75
CA GLU A 87 -0.51 -13.91 -7.12
C GLU A 87 0.46 -12.73 -7.19
N LYS A 88 0.19 -11.63 -6.47
CA LYS A 88 1.07 -10.45 -6.44
C LYS A 88 2.44 -10.77 -5.83
N LEU A 89 2.43 -11.58 -4.77
CA LEU A 89 3.63 -11.94 -4.01
C LEU A 89 4.64 -12.66 -4.90
N GLU A 90 4.21 -13.65 -5.68
CA GLU A 90 5.08 -14.37 -6.62
C GLU A 90 5.59 -13.47 -7.75
N GLU A 91 4.73 -12.61 -8.31
CA GLU A 91 5.11 -11.69 -9.39
C GLU A 91 6.15 -10.65 -8.94
N TYR A 92 6.00 -10.08 -7.74
CA TYR A 92 6.96 -9.13 -7.20
C TYR A 92 8.25 -9.78 -6.72
N ALA A 93 8.18 -11.01 -6.19
CA ALA A 93 9.37 -11.79 -5.86
C ALA A 93 10.21 -12.09 -7.11
N ALA A 94 9.55 -12.55 -8.18
CA ALA A 94 10.20 -12.81 -9.46
C ALA A 94 10.77 -11.53 -10.11
N PHE A 95 10.14 -10.38 -9.88
CA PHE A 95 10.65 -9.08 -10.34
C PHE A 95 11.86 -8.59 -9.51
N GLY A 96 12.06 -9.13 -8.31
CA GLY A 96 13.19 -8.79 -7.44
C GLY A 96 12.93 -7.62 -6.50
N VAL A 97 11.67 -7.32 -6.19
CA VAL A 97 11.33 -6.30 -5.19
C VAL A 97 11.78 -6.81 -3.82
N ARG A 98 12.56 -6.00 -3.09
CA ARG A 98 13.18 -6.47 -1.84
C ARG A 98 12.19 -6.49 -0.68
N TRP A 99 11.39 -5.43 -0.55
CA TRP A 99 10.42 -5.27 0.52
C TRP A 99 9.02 -5.18 -0.07
N TYR A 100 8.13 -6.04 0.42
CA TYR A 100 6.73 -6.06 0.01
C TYR A 100 5.84 -5.87 1.23
N TRP A 101 5.01 -4.84 1.20
CA TRP A 101 4.11 -4.52 2.30
C TRP A 101 2.67 -4.74 1.88
N LEU A 102 1.89 -5.32 2.80
CA LEU A 102 0.45 -5.45 2.69
C LEU A 102 -0.19 -4.67 3.82
N LEU A 103 -0.88 -3.58 3.49
CA LEU A 103 -1.70 -2.84 4.44
C LEU A 103 -3.15 -3.26 4.25
N ASP A 104 -3.77 -3.78 5.30
CA ASP A 104 -5.17 -4.18 5.30
C ASP A 104 -5.98 -3.21 6.16
N PRO A 105 -6.74 -2.27 5.54
CA PRO A 105 -7.56 -1.31 6.28
C PRO A 105 -8.67 -1.96 7.10
N GLN A 106 -9.22 -3.09 6.64
CA GLN A 106 -10.33 -3.78 7.32
C GLN A 106 -9.85 -4.55 8.54
N LEU A 107 -8.78 -5.32 8.38
CA LEU A 107 -8.15 -6.05 9.49
C LEU A 107 -7.29 -5.14 10.36
N ARG A 108 -7.08 -3.88 9.93
CA ARG A 108 -6.22 -2.89 10.59
C ARG A 108 -4.82 -3.46 10.85
N THR A 109 -4.24 -4.07 9.83
CA THR A 109 -2.92 -4.71 9.94
C THR A 109 -1.96 -4.25 8.86
N LEU A 110 -0.69 -4.14 9.21
CA LEU A 110 0.42 -4.02 8.27
C LEU A 110 1.27 -5.29 8.35
N GLU A 111 1.47 -5.95 7.22
CA GLU A 111 2.47 -7.00 7.07
C GLU A 111 3.66 -6.51 6.24
N ILE A 112 4.87 -6.83 6.68
CA ILE A 112 6.11 -6.53 5.97
C ILE A 112 6.81 -7.84 5.64
N HIS A 113 7.10 -8.02 4.35
CA HIS A 113 7.76 -9.18 3.80
C HIS A 113 9.11 -8.80 3.17
N GLU A 114 10.13 -9.63 3.39
CA GLU A 114 11.47 -9.49 2.79
C GLU A 114 11.69 -10.60 1.77
N LEU A 115 12.19 -10.26 0.59
CA LEU A 115 12.58 -11.24 -0.42
C LEU A 115 13.85 -11.98 0.04
N ALA A 116 13.71 -13.26 0.36
CA ALA A 116 14.84 -14.10 0.75
C ALA A 116 15.66 -14.55 -0.48
N ARG A 117 16.89 -15.00 -0.24
CA ARG A 117 17.80 -15.50 -1.29
C ARG A 117 17.22 -16.64 -2.13
N GLY A 118 16.24 -17.39 -1.61
CA GLY A 118 15.53 -18.44 -2.32
C GLY A 118 14.45 -17.96 -3.30
N GLY A 119 14.29 -16.64 -3.48
CA GLY A 119 13.28 -16.07 -4.39
C GLY A 119 11.86 -16.09 -3.83
N LEU A 120 11.70 -16.33 -2.54
CA LEU A 120 10.41 -16.34 -1.83
C LEU A 120 10.42 -15.26 -0.75
N TYR A 121 9.28 -14.61 -0.56
CA TYR A 121 9.10 -13.67 0.53
C TYR A 121 9.00 -14.39 1.87
N GLN A 122 9.61 -13.78 2.88
CA GLN A 122 9.47 -14.15 4.28
C GLN A 122 8.86 -12.99 5.06
N ARG A 123 7.79 -13.25 5.79
CA ARG A 123 7.16 -12.24 6.65
C ARG A 123 8.11 -11.89 7.81
N ARG A 124 8.46 -10.61 7.91
CA ARG A 124 9.37 -10.06 8.94
C ARG A 124 8.63 -9.35 10.05
N LEU A 125 7.46 -8.78 9.76
CA LEU A 125 6.64 -8.09 10.74
C LEU A 125 5.16 -8.26 10.41
N THR A 126 4.33 -8.39 11.44
CA THR A 126 2.88 -8.13 11.40
C THR A 126 2.57 -7.18 12.53
N ALA A 127 1.93 -6.05 12.24
CA ALA A 127 1.56 -5.04 13.22
C ALA A 127 0.06 -4.73 13.12
N PRO A 128 -0.74 -4.92 14.19
CA PRO A 128 -2.17 -4.61 14.20
C PRO A 128 -2.48 -3.13 14.53
N GLY A 129 -1.48 -2.24 14.45
CA GLY A 129 -1.55 -0.87 14.94
C GLY A 129 -0.26 -0.46 15.65
N GLY A 130 -0.30 0.67 16.34
CA GLY A 130 0.81 1.22 17.13
C GLY A 130 1.80 2.08 16.33
N VAL A 131 2.78 2.61 17.05
CA VAL A 131 3.87 3.40 16.48
C VAL A 131 5.11 2.51 16.27
N LEU A 132 5.37 2.15 15.02
CA LEU A 132 6.54 1.38 14.60
C LEU A 132 7.73 2.31 14.40
N ARG A 133 8.80 2.13 15.18
CA ARG A 133 10.06 2.89 15.06
C ARG A 133 11.19 2.09 14.41
N GLU A 134 11.03 0.77 14.36
CA GLU A 134 11.98 -0.17 13.76
C GLU A 134 11.29 -0.88 12.60
N VAL A 135 11.25 -0.21 11.45
CA VAL A 135 10.63 -0.76 10.24
C VAL A 135 11.69 -1.53 9.45
N PRO A 136 11.54 -2.86 9.24
CA PRO A 136 12.52 -3.67 8.52
C PRO A 136 12.91 -3.08 7.16
N GLY A 137 14.21 -2.87 6.97
CA GLY A 137 14.80 -2.33 5.74
C GLY A 137 14.53 -0.85 5.47
N CYS A 138 13.95 -0.13 6.42
CA CYS A 138 13.66 1.30 6.34
C CYS A 138 14.21 2.01 7.59
N GLU A 139 15.53 2.05 7.74
CA GLU A 139 16.16 2.59 8.94
C GLU A 139 15.78 4.07 9.19
N GLY A 140 15.35 4.36 10.41
CA GLY A 140 14.90 5.68 10.83
C GLY A 140 13.53 6.10 10.29
N LEU A 141 12.78 5.20 9.63
CA LEU A 141 11.37 5.41 9.34
C LEU A 141 10.54 5.17 10.62
N THR A 142 9.58 6.05 10.87
CA THR A 142 8.54 5.82 11.88
C THR A 142 7.18 5.76 11.18
N LEU A 143 6.38 4.75 11.51
CA LEU A 143 5.00 4.60 11.04
C LEU A 143 4.06 4.65 12.24
N ASP A 144 3.18 5.65 12.29
CA ASP A 144 2.13 5.75 13.29
C ASP A 144 0.83 5.15 12.72
N LEU A 145 0.67 3.82 12.86
CA LEU A 145 -0.49 3.11 12.35
C LEU A 145 -1.77 3.49 13.11
N ASP A 146 -1.66 3.86 14.38
CA ASP A 146 -2.80 4.35 15.15
C ASP A 146 -3.31 5.69 14.59
N ALA A 147 -2.41 6.58 14.16
CA ALA A 147 -2.80 7.82 13.48
C ALA A 147 -3.50 7.55 12.14
N LEU A 148 -2.97 6.63 11.33
CA LEU A 148 -3.62 6.19 10.09
C LEU A 148 -5.04 5.67 10.37
N PHE A 149 -5.16 4.70 11.29
CA PHE A 149 -6.44 4.06 11.57
C PHE A 149 -7.47 5.01 12.17
N ARG A 150 -7.06 5.94 13.04
CA ARG A 150 -7.96 7.04 13.48
C ARG A 150 -8.43 7.94 12.35
N GLU A 151 -7.61 8.15 11.32
CA GLU A 151 -8.01 8.92 10.15
C GLU A 151 -9.00 8.17 9.27
N LEU A 152 -8.83 6.85 9.10
CA LEU A 152 -9.83 6.00 8.44
C LEU A 152 -11.16 6.00 9.21
N ASP A 153 -11.14 5.88 10.54
CA ASP A 153 -12.36 5.91 11.36
C ASP A 153 -13.15 7.22 11.21
N ARG A 154 -12.45 8.36 11.04
CA ARG A 154 -13.11 9.65 10.80
C ARG A 154 -13.85 9.69 9.47
N LEU A 155 -13.37 8.96 8.46
CA LEU A 155 -14.03 8.86 7.17
C LEU A 155 -15.31 8.02 7.28
N ASP A 156 -15.24 6.88 7.98
CA ASP A 156 -16.37 5.97 8.20
C ASP A 156 -17.46 6.56 9.10
N ALA A 157 -17.09 7.44 10.04
CA ALA A 157 -18.02 8.11 10.95
C ALA A 157 -18.98 9.10 10.27
N THR A 158 -18.89 9.29 8.94
CA THR A 158 -19.69 10.26 8.17
C THR A 158 -21.06 9.71 7.70
N GLU A 159 -21.48 8.52 8.12
CA GLU A 159 -22.85 8.04 7.90
C GLU A 159 -23.79 8.30 9.10
N PRO A 160 -24.60 9.36 9.11
CA PRO A 160 -25.99 9.23 9.51
C PRO A 160 -26.73 8.55 8.34
N GLN A 161 -27.25 7.34 8.56
CA GLN A 161 -28.34 6.84 7.72
C GLN A 161 -29.49 7.85 7.80
N GLU A 162 -29.78 8.59 6.74
CA GLU A 162 -31.10 9.20 6.60
C GLU A 162 -32.11 8.05 6.62
N PRO A 163 -33.08 8.04 7.56
CA PRO A 163 -34.14 7.05 7.50
C PRO A 163 -34.85 7.21 6.14
N PRO A 164 -35.31 6.11 5.52
CA PRO A 164 -36.08 6.20 4.29
C PRO A 164 -37.21 7.19 4.52
N GLN A 165 -37.28 8.24 3.70
CA GLN A 165 -38.36 9.21 3.72
C GLN A 165 -39.66 8.42 3.55
N GLY A 166 -40.36 8.22 4.67
CA GLY A 166 -41.71 7.72 4.65
C GLY A 166 -42.52 8.72 3.85
N SER A 167 -43.01 8.30 2.69
CA SER A 167 -44.07 9.00 1.98
C SER A 167 -45.32 8.94 2.86
N ALA A 168 -45.42 9.88 3.79
CA ALA A 168 -46.70 10.37 4.26
C ALA A 168 -47.24 11.30 3.19
N ASP A 169 -47.90 10.71 2.19
CA ASP A 169 -49.03 11.40 1.56
C ASP A 169 -50.27 10.89 2.28
N ASP A 170 -50.61 11.67 3.31
CA ASP A 170 -51.95 11.80 3.86
C ASP A 170 -52.72 12.72 2.88
N GLU A 171 -53.89 12.31 2.39
CA GLU A 171 -55.10 13.14 2.37
C GLU A 171 -56.24 12.51 1.55
N ALA A 172 -57.39 12.42 2.25
CA ALA A 172 -58.79 12.51 1.79
C ALA A 172 -59.45 11.31 1.08
#